data_AF-A0A7S0QP19-F1
#
_entry.id   AF-A0A7S0QP19-F1
#
_cell.length_a   1.000
_cell.length_b   1.000
_cell.length_c   1.000
_cell.angle_alpha   90.00
_cell.angle_beta   90.00
_cell.angle_gamma   90.00
#
_symmetry.space_group_name_H-M   'P 1'
#
loop_
_entity.id
_entity.type
_entity.pdbx_description
1 polymer ?
#
loop_
_entity_poly.entity_id
_entity_poly.type
_entity_poly.pdbx_seq_one_letter_code
_entity_poly.pdbx_strand_id
1 'polypeptide(L)'
;ENSIRVLPGSISCFDKLMRLDMHSNRLMSIPPDLGLCSQLTDLNFSDNDLAGLPTEIGLLFSLKFFDVSKNQILRLPNEIGNLSTLEHFDVRNNKIEYLPVELEALSAKLQ
;
A
#
# COMPACT_ATOMS: atom_id res chain seq x y z
N GLU A 1 8.86 -4.50 -16.74
CA GLU A 1 8.00 -5.64 -16.37
C GLU A 1 8.85 -6.75 -15.78
N ASN A 2 8.66 -7.01 -14.48
CA ASN A 2 9.27 -8.15 -13.80
C ASN A 2 8.18 -9.21 -13.54
N SER A 3 8.57 -10.41 -13.10
CA SER A 3 7.61 -11.50 -12.78
C SER A 3 7.63 -11.87 -11.30
N ILE A 4 7.88 -10.89 -10.43
CA ILE A 4 7.99 -11.11 -8.99
C ILE A 4 6.60 -11.43 -8.44
N ARG A 5 6.49 -12.53 -7.70
CA ARG A 5 5.22 -13.01 -7.13
C ARG A 5 5.08 -12.77 -5.63
N VAL A 6 6.21 -12.66 -4.94
CA VAL A 6 6.26 -12.51 -3.48
C VAL A 6 7.41 -11.58 -3.14
N LEU A 7 7.15 -10.63 -2.24
CA LEU A 7 8.19 -9.89 -1.55
C LEU A 7 8.62 -10.65 -0.29
N PRO A 8 9.92 -10.79 -0.02
CA PRO A 8 10.36 -11.44 1.21
C PRO A 8 10.05 -10.57 2.43
N GLY A 9 9.70 -11.17 3.55
CA GLY A 9 9.49 -10.45 4.82
C GLY A 9 10.73 -9.69 5.29
N SER A 10 11.93 -10.11 4.85
CA SER A 10 13.20 -9.39 5.09
C SER A 10 13.30 -8.02 4.40
N ILE A 11 12.28 -7.59 3.65
CA ILE A 11 12.20 -6.21 3.15
C ILE A 11 12.24 -5.17 4.29
N SER A 12 11.78 -5.56 5.48
CA SER A 12 11.87 -4.76 6.71
C SER A 12 13.30 -4.48 7.18
N CYS A 13 14.28 -5.27 6.74
CA CYS A 13 15.69 -5.05 7.09
C CYS A 13 16.30 -3.84 6.38
N PHE A 14 15.63 -3.29 5.35
CA PHE A 14 16.06 -2.07 4.70
C PHE A 14 15.55 -0.84 5.48
N ASP A 15 16.19 -0.61 6.62
CA ASP A 15 15.91 0.47 7.57
C ASP A 15 15.85 1.88 6.94
N LYS A 16 16.55 2.10 5.82
CA LYS A 16 16.58 3.38 5.08
C LYS A 16 15.74 3.39 3.79
N LEU A 17 14.89 2.38 3.58
CA LEU A 17 14.07 2.30 2.38
C LEU A 17 13.02 3.42 2.39
N MET A 18 13.17 4.38 1.47
CA MET A 18 12.22 5.49 1.30
C MET A 18 11.23 5.24 0.17
N ARG A 19 11.66 4.51 -0.87
CA ARG A 19 10.84 4.23 -2.05
C ARG A 19 10.89 2.76 -2.41
N LEU A 20 9.72 2.18 -2.63
CA LEU A 20 9.59 0.83 -3.13
C LEU A 20 8.65 0.84 -4.33
N ASP A 21 9.21 0.56 -5.51
CA ASP A 21 8.46 0.46 -6.76
C ASP A 21 8.44 -1.00 -7.23
N MET A 22 7.23 -1.56 -7.25
CA MET A 22 6.92 -2.93 -7.66
C MET A 22 5.83 -2.93 -8.75
N HIS A 23 5.69 -1.82 -9.46
CA HIS A 23 4.82 -1.66 -10.62
C HIS A 23 5.00 -2.79 -11.65
N SER A 24 3.89 -3.25 -12.24
CA SER A 24 3.85 -4.27 -13.30
C SER A 24 4.63 -5.54 -12.93
N ASN A 25 4.15 -6.19 -11.88
CA ASN A 25 4.60 -7.49 -11.39
C ASN A 25 3.40 -8.45 -11.26
N ARG A 26 3.57 -9.55 -10.51
CA ARG A 26 2.54 -10.57 -10.27
C ARG A 26 2.36 -10.85 -8.78
N LEU A 27 2.50 -9.80 -7.96
CA LEU A 27 2.37 -9.89 -6.52
C LEU A 27 0.93 -10.24 -6.16
N MET A 28 0.74 -11.29 -5.36
CA MET A 28 -0.57 -11.70 -4.85
C MET A 28 -0.84 -11.18 -3.43
N SER A 29 0.23 -10.85 -2.69
CA SER A 29 0.16 -10.29 -1.35
C SER A 29 1.37 -9.40 -1.05
N ILE A 30 1.21 -8.55 -0.04
CA ILE A 30 2.28 -7.74 0.56
C ILE A 30 2.61 -8.37 1.93
N PRO A 31 3.89 -8.59 2.27
CA PRO A 31 4.26 -9.12 3.58
C PRO A 31 3.92 -8.12 4.69
N PRO A 32 3.34 -8.57 5.83
CA PRO A 32 3.08 -7.73 7.00
C PRO A 32 4.29 -6.92 7.46
N ASP A 33 5.49 -7.51 7.38
CA ASP A 33 6.76 -6.89 7.76
C ASP A 33 7.06 -5.59 7.00
N LEU A 34 6.43 -5.33 5.85
CA LEU A 34 6.57 -4.06 5.15
C LEU A 34 6.19 -2.87 6.05
N GLY A 35 5.23 -3.04 6.96
CA GLY A 35 4.82 -2.00 7.93
C GLY A 35 5.95 -1.56 8.87
N LEU A 36 7.04 -2.32 8.97
CA LEU A 36 8.23 -1.96 9.77
C LEU A 36 9.15 -0.97 9.05
N CYS A 37 8.97 -0.75 7.74
CA CYS A 37 9.74 0.21 6.95
C CYS A 37 9.25 1.65 7.18
N SER A 38 9.45 2.17 8.39
CA SER A 38 8.89 3.45 8.86
C SER A 38 9.36 4.69 8.07
N GLN A 39 10.43 4.57 7.27
CA GLN A 39 10.95 5.64 6.41
C GLN A 39 10.34 5.64 5.00
N LEU A 40 9.48 4.68 4.65
CA LEU A 40 8.82 4.66 3.34
C LEU A 40 7.94 5.90 3.15
N THR A 41 8.22 6.63 2.08
CA THR A 41 7.47 7.80 1.62
C THR A 41 6.71 7.51 0.32
N ASP A 42 7.23 6.64 -0.53
CA ASP A 42 6.64 6.31 -1.83
C ASP A 42 6.53 4.79 -2.00
N LEU A 43 5.31 4.32 -2.25
CA LEU A 43 4.99 2.91 -2.40
C LEU A 43 4.13 2.70 -3.65
N ASN A 44 4.66 1.99 -4.64
CA ASN A 44 3.96 1.68 -5.88
C ASN A 44 3.83 0.17 -6.05
N PHE A 45 2.61 -0.32 -5.93
CA PHE A 45 2.19 -1.70 -6.19
C PHE A 45 1.17 -1.78 -7.33
N SER A 46 1.08 -0.73 -8.16
CA SER A 46 0.16 -0.71 -9.29
C SER A 46 0.41 -1.87 -10.26
N ASP A 47 -0.65 -2.32 -10.94
CA ASP A 47 -0.57 -3.36 -11.96
C ASP A 47 0.04 -4.67 -11.43
N ASN A 48 -0.68 -5.28 -10.48
CA ASN A 48 -0.35 -6.55 -9.83
C ASN A 48 -1.63 -7.38 -9.60
N ASP A 49 -1.53 -8.50 -8.88
CA ASP A 49 -2.62 -9.43 -8.60
C ASP A 49 -3.07 -9.39 -7.12
N LEU A 50 -2.89 -8.26 -6.43
CA LEU A 50 -3.18 -8.14 -4.99
C LEU A 50 -4.67 -8.30 -4.72
N ALA A 51 -5.05 -9.24 -3.84
CA ALA A 51 -6.44 -9.45 -3.41
C ALA A 51 -6.84 -8.59 -2.20
N GLY A 52 -5.86 -8.06 -1.47
CA GLY A 52 -6.04 -7.25 -0.28
C GLY A 52 -4.71 -6.65 0.21
N LEU A 53 -4.80 -5.82 1.24
CA LEU A 53 -3.64 -5.20 1.90
C LEU A 53 -3.54 -5.72 3.35
N PRO A 54 -2.33 -5.93 3.88
CA PRO A 54 -2.13 -6.23 5.29
C PRO A 54 -2.54 -5.04 6.16
N THR A 55 -2.99 -5.28 7.39
CA THR A 55 -3.36 -4.21 8.33
C THR A 55 -2.13 -3.39 8.74
N GLU A 56 -0.95 -4.00 8.72
CA GLU A 56 0.34 -3.37 8.99
C GLU A 56 0.69 -2.24 8.03
N ILE A 57 -0.01 -2.09 6.91
CA ILE A 57 0.14 -0.91 6.04
C ILE A 57 -0.09 0.40 6.82
N GLY A 58 -0.98 0.38 7.82
CA GLY A 58 -1.25 1.54 8.67
C GLY A 58 -0.11 1.93 9.61
N LEU A 59 0.99 1.17 9.65
CA LEU A 59 2.21 1.51 10.39
C LEU A 59 3.17 2.39 9.58
N LEU A 60 2.92 2.58 8.29
CA LEU A 60 3.73 3.43 7.41
C LEU A 60 3.40 4.91 7.61
N PHE A 61 3.69 5.44 8.79
CA PHE A 61 3.32 6.80 9.19
C PHE A 61 3.96 7.92 8.34
N SER A 62 5.04 7.62 7.62
CA SER A 62 5.76 8.55 6.73
C SER A 62 5.28 8.49 5.27
N LEU A 63 4.32 7.62 4.95
CA LEU A 63 3.92 7.35 3.57
C LEU A 63 3.14 8.52 2.98
N LYS A 64 3.64 9.05 1.87
CA LYS A 64 3.06 10.19 1.15
C LYS A 64 2.36 9.77 -0.13
N PHE A 65 2.97 8.85 -0.87
CA PHE A 65 2.43 8.33 -2.12
C PHE A 65 2.18 6.83 -2.00
N PHE A 66 0.94 6.43 -2.25
CA PHE A 66 0.56 5.02 -2.26
C PHE A 66 -0.30 4.70 -3.48
N ASP A 67 0.21 3.88 -4.38
CA ASP A 67 -0.51 3.42 -5.56
C ASP A 67 -0.68 1.90 -5.52
N VAL A 68 -1.94 1.46 -5.44
CA VAL A 68 -2.35 0.06 -5.56
C VAL A 68 -3.37 -0.11 -6.68
N SER A 69 -3.40 0.83 -7.63
CA SER A 69 -4.31 0.78 -8.77
C SER A 69 -4.07 -0.45 -9.65
N LYS A 70 -5.08 -0.86 -10.41
CA LYS A 70 -5.02 -2.05 -11.29
C LYS A 70 -4.59 -3.32 -10.54
N ASN A 71 -5.30 -3.62 -9.46
CA ASN A 71 -5.15 -4.85 -8.70
C ASN A 71 -6.53 -5.55 -8.58
N GLN A 72 -6.64 -6.54 -7.69
CA GLN A 72 -7.87 -7.30 -7.44
C GLN A 72 -8.41 -7.06 -6.02
N ILE A 73 -8.09 -5.91 -5.41
CA ILE A 73 -8.41 -5.63 -4.01
C ILE A 73 -9.92 -5.55 -3.82
N LEU A 74 -10.46 -6.37 -2.93
CA LEU A 74 -11.89 -6.39 -2.59
C LEU A 74 -12.24 -5.39 -1.48
N ARG A 75 -11.32 -5.21 -0.53
CA ARG A 75 -11.52 -4.46 0.73
C ARG A 75 -10.22 -3.78 1.12
N LEU A 76 -10.32 -2.55 1.61
CA LEU A 76 -9.21 -1.85 2.24
C LEU A 76 -9.26 -2.10 3.77
N PRO A 77 -8.11 -2.28 4.44
CA PRO A 77 -8.06 -2.36 5.89
C PRO A 77 -8.45 -1.02 6.52
N ASN A 78 -9.09 -1.03 7.69
CA ASN A 78 -9.47 0.18 8.42
C ASN A 78 -8.24 1.01 8.81
N GLU A 79 -7.11 0.34 9.02
CA GLU A 79 -5.81 0.90 9.34
C GLU A 79 -5.28 1.85 8.26
N ILE A 80 -5.88 1.88 7.05
CA ILE A 80 -5.56 2.90 6.05
C ILE A 80 -5.74 4.33 6.59
N GLY A 81 -6.69 4.55 7.52
CA GLY A 81 -6.89 5.84 8.18
C GLY A 81 -5.70 6.31 9.02
N ASN A 82 -4.77 5.41 9.39
CA ASN A 82 -3.57 5.74 10.15
C ASN A 82 -2.47 6.38 9.29
N LEU A 83 -2.59 6.34 7.95
CA LEU A 83 -1.64 6.94 7.01
C LEU A 83 -1.74 8.47 7.03
N SER A 84 -1.31 9.06 8.14
CA SER A 84 -1.62 10.44 8.48
C SER A 84 -0.94 11.48 7.59
N THR A 85 0.13 11.10 6.88
CA THR A 85 0.96 11.92 5.99
C THR A 85 0.68 11.67 4.51
N LEU A 86 -0.33 10.85 4.19
CA LEU A 86 -0.65 10.48 2.81
C LEU A 86 -1.17 11.68 2.02
N GLU A 87 -0.49 11.98 0.92
CA GLU A 87 -0.77 13.09 0.00
C GLU A 87 -1.39 12.58 -1.31
N HIS A 88 -1.11 11.33 -1.69
CA HIS A 88 -1.66 10.68 -2.86
C HIS A 88 -2.00 9.23 -2.57
N PHE A 89 -3.24 8.84 -2.86
CA PHE A 89 -3.71 7.47 -2.75
C PHE A 89 -4.50 7.06 -3.99
N ASP A 90 -3.99 6.09 -4.74
CA ASP A 90 -4.67 5.55 -5.91
C ASP A 90 -5.08 4.09 -5.70
N VAL A 91 -6.39 3.86 -5.77
CA VAL A 91 -7.03 2.54 -5.67
C VAL A 91 -7.87 2.22 -6.89
N ARG A 92 -7.78 3.03 -7.96
CA ARG A 92 -8.59 2.85 -9.18
C ARG A 92 -8.34 1.49 -9.80
N ASN A 93 -9.33 1.00 -10.55
CA ASN A 93 -9.24 -0.30 -11.24
C ASN A 93 -8.97 -1.47 -10.27
N ASN A 94 -9.59 -1.45 -9.09
CA ASN A 94 -9.72 -2.58 -8.19
C ASN A 94 -11.16 -3.10 -8.15
N LYS A 95 -11.45 -4.05 -7.27
CA LYS A 95 -12.78 -4.65 -7.04
C LYS A 95 -13.36 -4.23 -5.69
N ILE A 96 -13.06 -3.01 -5.24
CA ILE A 96 -13.42 -2.54 -3.91
C ILE A 96 -14.95 -2.45 -3.80
N GLU A 97 -15.53 -3.27 -2.92
CA GLU A 97 -16.98 -3.34 -2.70
C GLU A 97 -17.49 -2.18 -1.85
N TYR A 98 -16.67 -1.75 -0.90
CA TYR A 98 -16.99 -0.68 0.04
C TYR A 98 -15.71 0.02 0.51
N LEU A 99 -15.84 1.30 0.85
CA LEU A 99 -14.76 2.09 1.43
C LEU A 99 -14.89 2.08 2.96
N PRO A 100 -13.78 1.89 3.71
CA PRO A 100 -13.79 2.01 5.16
C PRO A 100 -14.11 3.46 5.56
N VAL A 101 -14.85 3.66 6.66
CA VAL A 101 -15.19 5.00 7.17
C VAL A 101 -13.94 5.79 7.53
N GLU A 102 -12.86 5.11 7.90
CA GLU A 102 -11.56 5.66 8.21
C GLU A 102 -10.91 6.36 7.00
N LEU A 103 -11.37 6.09 5.77
CA LEU A 103 -10.94 6.84 4.58
C LEU A 103 -11.39 8.31 4.64
N GLU A 104 -12.45 8.64 5.37
CA GLU A 104 -12.87 10.03 5.59
C GLU A 104 -11.75 10.84 6.25
N ALA A 105 -11.00 10.24 7.17
CA ALA A 105 -9.86 10.87 7.84
C ALA A 105 -8.70 11.20 6.86
N LEU A 106 -8.63 10.50 5.72
CA LEU A 106 -7.69 10.79 4.63
C LEU A 106 -8.25 11.83 3.65
N SER A 107 -9.56 11.79 3.36
CA SER A 107 -10.20 12.70 2.40
C SER A 107 -10.05 14.18 2.77
N ALA A 108 -9.99 14.50 4.07
CA ALA A 108 -9.72 15.85 4.55
C ALA A 108 -8.30 16.36 4.23
N LYS A 109 -7.39 15.48 3.79
CA LYS A 109 -5.96 15.74 3.59
C LYS A 109 -5.53 15.68 2.13
N LEU A 110 -6.26 14.91 1.31
CA LEU A 110 -6.05 14.77 -0.13
C LEU A 110 -6.81 15.92 -0.86
N GLN A 111 -6.24 17.13 -0.86
CA GLN A 111 -6.76 18.29 -1.63
C GLN A 111 -6.03 18.46 -2.97
#